data_AF-A0AB34L6A8-F1
#
_entry.id   AF-A0AB34L6A8-F1
#
_cell.length_a   1.000
_cell.length_b   1.000
_cell.length_c   1.000
_cell.angle_alpha   90.00
_cell.angle_beta   90.00
_cell.angle_gamma   90.00
#
_symmetry.space_group_name_H-M   'P 1'
#
loop_
_entity.id
_entity.type
_entity.pdbx_description
1 polymer ?
#
loop_
_entity_poly.entity_id
_entity_poly.type
_entity_poly.pdbx_seq_one_letter_code
_entity_poly.pdbx_strand_id
1 'polypeptide(L)'
;MGEFWGFVDWGAGCLALSVAVVFSFLLGVRTGRIRERNESVRSRIRQNKANMYRYKQQLASYQEQVVRLERERDSLVIRSEAYDRIETELTAYRQKMEQLEREILVLSGDNNLLDNATGKVDVDVPKLLCALKDDPLHVNPSKEEWAEIIGMTDLLFNNFLTDLRNKYSITRHEQEICCLIKWNFSRKEQLAVFNNTPDALTKSKGRLKKRLGLDEKTDLDAYVRLL
;
A
#
# COMPACT_ATOMS: atom_id res chain seq x y z
N MET A 1 -54.35 -109.84 19.07
CA MET A 1 -54.57 -108.45 19.54
C MET A 1 -53.32 -107.56 19.49
N GLY A 2 -52.08 -108.09 19.35
CA GLY A 2 -50.87 -107.26 19.26
C GLY A 2 -50.69 -106.50 17.94
N GLU A 3 -51.24 -106.99 16.82
CA GLU A 3 -51.01 -106.38 15.49
C GLU A 3 -51.82 -105.09 15.24
N PHE A 4 -52.95 -104.89 15.94
CA PHE A 4 -53.79 -103.70 15.78
C PHE A 4 -53.19 -102.46 16.45
N TRP A 5 -52.58 -102.63 17.62
CA TRP A 5 -51.87 -101.55 18.32
C TRP A 5 -50.60 -101.12 17.59
N GLY A 6 -49.88 -102.06 16.96
CA GLY A 6 -48.71 -101.75 16.11
C GLY A 6 -49.04 -100.89 14.88
N PHE A 7 -50.22 -101.05 14.27
CA PHE A 7 -50.68 -100.20 13.16
C PHE A 7 -51.01 -98.77 13.61
N VAL A 8 -51.62 -98.61 14.79
CA VAL A 8 -51.94 -97.31 15.38
C VAL A 8 -50.66 -96.57 15.80
N ASP A 9 -49.70 -97.25 16.42
CA ASP A 9 -48.41 -96.68 16.81
C ASP A 9 -47.57 -96.30 15.58
N TRP A 10 -47.61 -97.11 14.51
CA TRP A 10 -46.97 -96.78 13.23
C TRP A 10 -47.59 -95.52 12.61
N GLY A 11 -48.92 -95.41 12.60
CA GLY A 11 -49.63 -94.22 12.11
C GLY A 11 -49.32 -92.95 12.90
N ALA A 12 -49.25 -93.04 14.24
CA ALA A 12 -48.86 -91.93 15.10
C ALA A 12 -47.40 -91.49 14.86
N GLY A 13 -46.48 -92.45 14.66
CA GLY A 13 -45.10 -92.18 14.29
C GLY A 13 -44.97 -91.45 12.95
N CYS A 14 -45.71 -91.89 11.92
CA CYS A 14 -45.74 -91.22 10.62
C CYS A 14 -46.30 -89.79 10.70
N LEU A 15 -47.32 -89.55 11.52
CA LEU A 15 -47.87 -88.20 11.77
C LEU A 15 -46.89 -87.30 12.51
N ALA A 16 -46.18 -87.83 13.52
CA ALA A 16 -45.16 -87.06 14.22
C ALA A 16 -44.00 -86.65 13.29
N LEU A 17 -43.57 -87.54 12.40
CA LEU A 17 -42.54 -87.25 11.40
C LEU A 17 -43.01 -86.20 10.39
N SER A 18 -44.25 -86.29 9.89
CA SER A 18 -44.78 -85.30 8.94
C SER A 18 -44.89 -83.91 9.58
N VAL A 19 -45.36 -83.83 10.83
CA VAL A 19 -45.40 -82.57 11.60
C VAL A 19 -43.99 -82.02 11.83
N ALA A 20 -43.01 -82.86 12.18
CA ALA A 20 -41.63 -82.44 12.38
C ALA A 20 -41.00 -81.89 11.09
N VAL A 21 -41.28 -82.50 9.94
CA VAL A 21 -40.83 -82.02 8.62
C VAL A 21 -41.46 -80.67 8.28
N VAL A 22 -42.78 -80.52 8.45
CA VAL A 22 -43.50 -79.26 8.20
C VAL A 22 -42.99 -78.16 9.13
N PHE A 23 -42.81 -78.44 10.42
CA PHE A 23 -42.31 -77.48 11.39
C PHE A 23 -40.87 -77.02 11.07
N SER A 24 -40.00 -77.97 10.70
CA SER A 24 -38.62 -77.67 10.28
C SER A 24 -38.59 -76.81 9.01
N PHE A 25 -39.47 -77.08 8.05
CA PHE A 25 -39.62 -76.27 6.84
C PHE A 25 -40.11 -74.85 7.16
N LEU A 26 -41.12 -74.69 8.00
CA LEU A 26 -41.65 -73.38 8.40
C LEU A 26 -40.61 -72.55 9.18
N LEU A 27 -39.85 -73.18 10.08
CA LEU A 27 -38.74 -72.54 10.77
C LEU A 27 -37.63 -72.12 9.78
N GLY A 28 -37.29 -72.96 8.81
CA GLY A 28 -36.33 -72.65 7.75
C GLY A 28 -36.74 -71.42 6.91
N VAL A 29 -38.00 -71.38 6.47
CA VAL A 29 -38.52 -70.24 5.69
C VAL A 29 -38.58 -68.95 6.52
N ARG A 30 -38.98 -69.01 7.80
CA ARG A 30 -39.07 -67.84 8.68
C ARG A 30 -37.68 -67.31 9.04
N THR A 31 -36.74 -68.19 9.35
CA THR A 31 -35.34 -67.82 9.64
C THR A 31 -34.64 -67.26 8.40
N GLY A 32 -34.88 -67.81 7.21
CA GLY A 32 -34.39 -67.28 5.93
C GLY A 32 -34.85 -65.85 5.67
N ARG A 33 -36.17 -65.57 5.76
CA ARG A 33 -36.71 -64.20 5.58
C ARG A 33 -36.18 -63.20 6.60
N ILE A 34 -36.05 -63.61 7.87
CA ILE A 34 -35.47 -62.76 8.92
C ILE A 34 -33.99 -62.46 8.61
N ARG A 35 -33.24 -63.46 8.14
CA ARG A 35 -31.84 -63.31 7.75
C ARG A 35 -31.67 -62.34 6.59
N GLU A 36 -32.44 -62.50 5.51
CA GLU A 36 -32.43 -61.58 4.36
C GLU A 36 -32.77 -60.14 4.76
N ARG A 37 -33.80 -59.95 5.59
CA ARG A 37 -34.15 -58.63 6.13
C ARG A 37 -33.02 -58.04 6.97
N ASN A 38 -32.39 -58.84 7.83
CA ASN A 38 -31.27 -58.41 8.67
C ASN A 38 -30.01 -58.09 7.84
N GLU A 39 -29.79 -58.80 6.73
CA GLU A 39 -28.70 -58.51 5.79
C GLU A 39 -28.96 -57.21 5.02
N SER A 40 -30.20 -56.99 4.54
CA SER A 40 -30.62 -55.74 3.89
C SER A 40 -30.50 -54.53 4.82
N VAL A 41 -30.96 -54.63 6.07
CA VAL A 41 -30.81 -53.56 7.08
C VAL A 41 -29.34 -53.26 7.36
N ARG A 42 -28.49 -54.29 7.51
CA ARG A 42 -27.05 -54.10 7.72
C ARG A 42 -26.38 -53.43 6.52
N SER A 43 -26.76 -53.78 5.30
CA SER A 43 -26.28 -53.13 4.07
C SER A 43 -26.64 -51.65 4.06
N ARG A 44 -27.91 -51.31 4.33
CA ARG A 44 -28.39 -49.91 4.42
C ARG A 44 -27.67 -49.11 5.50
N ILE A 45 -27.41 -49.70 6.68
CA ILE A 45 -26.65 -49.04 7.74
C ILE A 45 -25.22 -48.73 7.28
N ARG A 46 -24.54 -49.67 6.61
CA ARG A 46 -23.19 -49.43 6.06
C ARG A 46 -23.20 -48.31 5.02
N GLN A 47 -24.18 -48.32 4.11
CA GLN A 47 -24.33 -47.29 3.08
C GLN A 47 -24.62 -45.91 3.69
N ASN A 48 -25.55 -45.84 4.65
CA ASN A 48 -25.85 -44.61 5.38
C ASN A 48 -24.63 -44.09 6.14
N LYS A 49 -23.84 -44.98 6.75
CA LYS A 49 -22.60 -44.61 7.45
C LYS A 49 -21.56 -44.06 6.46
N ALA A 50 -21.40 -44.69 5.29
CA ALA A 50 -20.53 -44.19 4.23
C ALA A 50 -20.98 -42.81 3.72
N ASN A 51 -22.28 -42.62 3.48
CA ASN A 51 -22.84 -41.33 3.08
C ASN A 51 -22.63 -40.26 4.16
N MET A 52 -22.83 -40.61 5.42
CA MET A 52 -22.58 -39.70 6.55
C MET A 52 -21.12 -39.22 6.57
N TYR A 53 -20.14 -40.11 6.36
CA TYR A 53 -18.74 -39.69 6.28
C TYR A 53 -18.46 -38.78 5.08
N ARG A 54 -19.07 -39.06 3.91
CA ARG A 54 -18.98 -38.19 2.73
C ARG A 54 -19.54 -36.80 3.02
N TYR A 55 -20.72 -36.71 3.65
CA TYR A 55 -21.30 -35.42 4.03
C TYR A 55 -20.47 -34.67 5.06
N LYS A 56 -19.89 -35.36 6.04
CA LYS A 56 -18.97 -34.73 7.00
C LYS A 56 -17.74 -34.15 6.31
N GLN A 57 -17.18 -34.87 5.33
CA GLN A 57 -16.04 -34.39 4.55
C GLN A 57 -16.41 -33.17 3.70
N GLN A 58 -17.56 -33.22 3.02
CA GLN A 58 -18.06 -32.07 2.25
C GLN A 58 -18.30 -30.86 3.15
N LEU A 59 -18.93 -31.05 4.30
CA LEU A 59 -19.17 -29.97 5.26
C LEU A 59 -17.86 -29.30 5.69
N ALA A 60 -16.82 -30.08 6.01
CA ALA A 60 -15.51 -29.53 6.33
C ALA A 60 -14.91 -28.72 5.17
N SER A 61 -15.01 -29.22 3.93
CA SER A 61 -14.50 -28.47 2.76
C SER A 61 -15.26 -27.17 2.48
N TYR A 62 -16.57 -27.14 2.75
CA TYR A 62 -17.36 -25.92 2.61
C TYR A 62 -17.09 -24.93 3.73
N GLN A 63 -16.91 -25.41 4.97
CA GLN A 63 -16.50 -24.56 6.10
C GLN A 63 -15.17 -23.87 5.82
N GLU A 64 -14.20 -24.57 5.25
CA GLU A 64 -12.92 -23.97 4.87
C GLU A 64 -13.08 -22.89 3.79
N GLN A 65 -13.92 -23.15 2.78
CA GLN A 65 -14.21 -22.17 1.73
C GLN A 65 -14.90 -20.90 2.27
N VAL A 66 -15.85 -21.05 3.18
CA VAL A 66 -16.52 -19.90 3.83
C VAL A 66 -15.48 -19.06 4.56
N VAL A 67 -14.65 -19.67 5.40
CA VAL A 67 -13.60 -18.94 6.14
C VAL A 67 -12.61 -18.26 5.20
N ARG A 68 -12.24 -18.90 4.08
CA ARG A 68 -11.37 -18.29 3.07
C ARG A 68 -12.01 -17.04 2.45
N LEU A 69 -13.27 -17.14 2.03
CA LEU A 69 -14.00 -16.04 1.42
C LEU A 69 -14.27 -14.90 2.40
N GLU A 70 -14.53 -15.19 3.67
CA GLU A 70 -14.69 -14.18 4.71
C GLU A 70 -13.39 -13.38 4.90
N ARG A 71 -12.23 -14.06 4.96
CA ARG A 71 -10.93 -13.37 5.02
C ARG A 71 -10.67 -12.52 3.78
N GLU A 72 -11.04 -13.02 2.60
CA GLU A 72 -10.89 -12.26 1.36
C GLU A 72 -11.77 -11.01 1.37
N ARG A 73 -13.05 -11.13 1.75
CA ARG A 73 -13.96 -10.01 1.97
C ARG A 73 -13.34 -8.98 2.93
N ASP A 74 -12.86 -9.41 4.09
CA ASP A 74 -12.29 -8.50 5.09
C ASP A 74 -11.04 -7.79 4.55
N SER A 75 -10.20 -8.50 3.79
CA SER A 75 -9.04 -7.89 3.13
C SER A 75 -9.42 -6.85 2.07
N LEU A 76 -10.52 -7.08 1.36
CA LEU A 76 -11.04 -6.15 0.35
C LEU A 76 -11.67 -4.92 1.01
N VAL A 77 -12.37 -5.08 2.14
CA VAL A 77 -12.91 -3.95 2.91
C VAL A 77 -11.79 -3.04 3.40
N ILE A 78 -10.74 -3.60 4.02
CA ILE A 78 -9.57 -2.81 4.46
C ILE A 78 -8.94 -2.06 3.29
N ARG A 79 -8.84 -2.70 2.13
CA ARG A 79 -8.29 -2.07 0.92
C ARG A 79 -9.18 -0.93 0.43
N SER A 80 -10.50 -1.12 0.43
CA SER A 80 -11.48 -0.08 0.08
C SER A 80 -11.36 1.13 1.00
N GLU A 81 -11.30 0.91 2.31
CA GLU A 81 -11.13 2.00 3.29
C GLU A 81 -9.81 2.76 3.08
N ALA A 82 -8.74 2.07 2.69
CA ALA A 82 -7.47 2.72 2.36
C ALA A 82 -7.58 3.59 1.09
N TYR A 83 -8.32 3.13 0.06
CA TYR A 83 -8.60 3.93 -1.12
C TYR A 83 -9.42 5.17 -0.78
N ASP A 84 -10.48 5.03 0.02
CA ASP A 84 -11.34 6.14 0.43
C ASP A 84 -10.53 7.21 1.18
N ARG A 85 -9.61 6.81 2.07
CA ARG A 85 -8.70 7.75 2.76
C ARG A 85 -7.83 8.52 1.78
N ILE A 86 -7.18 7.84 0.83
CA ILE A 86 -6.36 8.50 -0.18
C ILE A 86 -7.20 9.46 -1.02
N GLU A 87 -8.43 9.09 -1.37
CA GLU A 87 -9.34 9.94 -2.13
C GLU A 87 -9.73 11.20 -1.34
N THR A 88 -9.99 11.08 -0.03
CA THR A 88 -10.25 12.25 0.82
C THR A 88 -9.04 13.18 0.93
N GLU A 89 -7.82 12.64 1.05
CA GLU A 89 -6.61 13.48 1.06
C GLU A 89 -6.38 14.16 -0.29
N LEU A 90 -6.55 13.44 -1.40
CA LEU A 90 -6.43 13.99 -2.75
C LEU A 90 -7.41 15.14 -3.00
N THR A 91 -8.67 14.99 -2.58
CA THR A 91 -9.66 16.06 -2.71
C THR A 91 -9.32 17.27 -1.85
N ALA A 92 -8.83 17.08 -0.61
CA ALA A 92 -8.36 18.16 0.23
C ALA A 92 -7.16 18.90 -0.39
N TYR A 93 -6.17 18.20 -0.93
CA TYR A 93 -5.03 18.81 -1.61
C TYR A 93 -5.44 19.56 -2.88
N ARG A 94 -6.38 19.02 -3.68
CA ARG A 94 -6.93 19.73 -4.85
C ARG A 94 -7.61 21.03 -4.47
N GLN A 95 -8.46 21.02 -3.44
CA GLN A 95 -9.10 22.25 -2.95
C GLN A 95 -8.07 23.27 -2.45
N LYS A 96 -7.01 22.81 -1.76
CA LYS A 96 -5.96 23.69 -1.28
C LYS A 96 -5.17 24.32 -2.44
N MET A 97 -4.91 23.56 -3.50
CA MET A 97 -4.27 24.04 -4.73
C MET A 97 -5.13 25.13 -5.40
N GLU A 98 -6.43 24.88 -5.60
CA GLU A 98 -7.36 25.87 -6.17
C GLU A 98 -7.50 27.14 -5.31
N GLN A 99 -7.37 27.01 -3.98
CA GLN A 99 -7.34 28.17 -3.09
C GLN A 99 -6.08 29.01 -3.33
N LEU A 100 -4.91 28.37 -3.38
CA LEU A 100 -3.63 29.05 -3.59
C LEU A 100 -3.55 29.69 -4.98
N GLU A 101 -4.03 29.02 -6.02
CA GLU A 101 -4.09 29.58 -7.38
C GLU A 101 -4.95 30.86 -7.44
N ARG A 102 -6.08 30.89 -6.73
CA ARG A 102 -6.91 32.09 -6.62
C ARG A 102 -6.21 33.23 -5.88
N GLU A 103 -5.51 32.91 -4.79
CA GLU A 103 -4.76 33.91 -4.01
C GLU A 103 -3.61 34.49 -4.83
N ILE A 104 -2.86 33.65 -5.56
CA ILE A 104 -1.83 34.08 -6.51
C ILE A 104 -2.44 35.01 -7.56
N LEU A 105 -3.59 34.67 -8.15
CA LEU A 105 -4.24 35.50 -9.17
C LEU A 105 -4.59 36.90 -8.65
N VAL A 106 -5.10 36.99 -7.42
CA VAL A 106 -5.41 38.28 -6.78
C VAL A 106 -4.14 39.10 -6.56
N LEU A 107 -3.12 38.49 -5.95
CA LEU A 107 -1.84 39.16 -5.67
C LEU A 107 -1.12 39.58 -6.97
N SER A 108 -1.18 38.76 -8.02
CA SER A 108 -0.64 39.12 -9.35
C SER A 108 -1.40 40.31 -9.96
N GLY A 109 -2.72 40.37 -9.78
CA GLY A 109 -3.52 41.53 -10.20
C GLY A 109 -3.08 42.82 -9.51
N ASP A 110 -2.90 42.76 -8.18
CA ASP A 110 -2.44 43.90 -7.38
C ASP A 110 -1.02 44.33 -7.75
N ASN A 111 -0.10 43.37 -7.93
CA ASN A 111 1.28 43.66 -8.34
C ASN A 111 1.33 44.28 -9.74
N ASN A 112 0.51 43.81 -10.70
CA ASN A 112 0.45 44.42 -12.04
C ASN A 112 0.02 45.90 -11.99
N LEU A 113 -0.89 46.27 -11.07
CA LEU A 113 -1.29 47.67 -10.90
C LEU A 113 -0.14 48.51 -10.33
N LEU A 114 0.63 47.96 -9.38
CA LEU A 114 1.80 48.61 -8.80
C LEU A 114 2.95 48.73 -9.82
N ASP A 115 3.19 47.71 -10.63
CA ASP A 115 4.18 47.71 -11.70
C ASP A 115 3.87 48.79 -12.73
N ASN A 116 2.61 48.91 -13.15
CA ASN A 116 2.18 49.98 -14.06
C ASN A 116 2.34 51.38 -13.43
N ALA A 117 2.16 51.52 -12.12
CA ALA A 117 2.32 52.79 -11.42
C ALA A 117 3.80 53.16 -11.19
N THR A 118 4.67 52.16 -11.03
CA THR A 118 6.10 52.35 -10.71
C THR A 118 7.04 52.23 -11.91
N GLY A 119 6.55 51.68 -13.04
CA GLY A 119 7.34 51.40 -14.23
C GLY A 119 8.34 50.25 -14.07
N LYS A 120 8.25 49.47 -12.97
CA LYS A 120 9.04 48.25 -12.78
C LYS A 120 8.30 47.07 -13.40
N VAL A 121 9.05 46.18 -14.03
CA VAL A 121 8.59 44.85 -14.43
C VAL A 121 9.37 43.89 -13.56
N ASP A 122 8.71 43.23 -12.61
CA ASP A 122 9.37 42.26 -11.76
C ASP A 122 9.78 41.02 -12.57
N VAL A 123 10.99 40.51 -12.28
CA VAL A 123 11.43 39.22 -12.82
C VAL A 123 10.64 38.12 -12.12
N ASP A 124 10.05 37.20 -12.88
CA ASP A 124 9.43 36.00 -12.33
C ASP A 124 10.52 35.02 -11.85
N VAL A 125 11.07 35.31 -10.67
CA VAL A 125 12.16 34.55 -10.06
C VAL A 125 11.79 33.08 -9.83
N PRO A 126 10.56 32.71 -9.38
CA PRO A 126 10.16 31.30 -9.32
C PRO A 126 10.29 30.59 -10.67
N LYS A 127 9.81 31.20 -11.76
CA LYS A 127 9.95 30.63 -13.10
C LYS A 127 11.40 30.54 -13.56
N LEU A 128 12.21 31.54 -13.23
CA LEU A 128 13.65 31.51 -13.52
C LEU A 128 14.37 30.39 -12.75
N LEU A 129 14.05 30.17 -11.48
CA LEU A 129 14.61 29.08 -10.68
C LEU A 129 14.19 27.70 -11.22
N CYS A 130 12.94 27.55 -11.66
CA CYS A 130 12.48 26.34 -12.34
C CYS A 130 13.26 26.10 -13.64
N ALA A 131 13.40 27.12 -14.49
CA ALA A 131 14.18 27.02 -15.72
C ALA A 131 15.64 26.64 -15.42
N LEU A 132 16.26 27.26 -14.40
CA LEU A 132 17.62 26.96 -13.97
C LEU A 132 17.77 25.53 -13.41
N LYS A 133 16.71 24.97 -12.83
CA LYS A 133 16.66 23.58 -12.38
C LYS A 133 16.56 22.60 -13.56
N ASP A 134 15.77 22.94 -14.57
CA ASP A 134 15.54 22.10 -15.74
C ASP A 134 16.75 22.10 -16.70
N ASP A 135 17.35 23.28 -16.94
CA ASP A 135 18.51 23.44 -17.82
C ASP A 135 19.59 24.37 -17.21
N PRO A 136 20.33 23.90 -16.19
CA PRO A 136 21.28 24.72 -15.45
C PRO A 136 22.46 25.23 -16.27
N LEU A 137 22.76 24.63 -17.42
CA LEU A 137 23.91 25.02 -18.23
C LEU A 137 23.60 26.19 -19.17
N HIS A 138 22.37 26.30 -19.67
CA HIS A 138 22.03 27.23 -20.75
C HIS A 138 21.25 28.47 -20.28
N VAL A 139 20.57 28.42 -19.14
CA VAL A 139 19.79 29.57 -18.63
C VAL A 139 20.67 30.78 -18.32
N ASN A 140 21.86 30.55 -17.75
CA ASN A 140 22.90 31.55 -17.46
C ASN A 140 22.37 32.95 -17.05
N PRO A 141 21.88 33.09 -15.79
CA PRO A 141 21.26 34.34 -15.34
C PRO A 141 22.20 35.54 -15.39
N SER A 142 21.68 36.69 -15.80
CA SER A 142 22.34 37.99 -15.76
C SER A 142 22.60 38.47 -14.33
N LYS A 143 23.36 39.56 -14.17
CA LYS A 143 23.67 40.12 -12.84
C LYS A 143 22.42 40.64 -12.14
N GLU A 144 21.52 41.20 -12.92
CA GLU A 144 20.22 41.73 -12.50
C GLU A 144 19.32 40.58 -12.06
N GLU A 145 19.19 39.52 -12.86
CA GLU A 145 18.43 38.32 -12.49
C GLU A 145 19.00 37.64 -11.22
N TRP A 146 20.33 37.58 -11.07
CA TRP A 146 20.94 37.12 -9.82
C TRP A 146 20.63 38.03 -8.63
N ALA A 147 20.42 39.33 -8.84
CA ALA A 147 20.00 40.23 -7.78
C ALA A 147 18.59 39.92 -7.30
N GLU A 148 17.68 39.64 -8.25
CA GLU A 148 16.32 39.24 -7.94
C GLU A 148 16.27 37.86 -7.28
N ILE A 149 17.07 36.89 -7.75
CA ILE A 149 17.23 35.58 -7.07
C ILE A 149 17.69 35.78 -5.63
N ILE A 150 18.73 36.57 -5.39
CA ILE A 150 19.24 36.83 -4.04
C ILE A 150 18.19 37.53 -3.18
N GLY A 151 17.53 38.57 -3.70
CA GLY A 151 16.51 39.33 -2.97
C GLY A 151 15.33 38.45 -2.56
N MET A 152 14.77 37.68 -3.49
CA MET A 152 13.66 36.78 -3.20
C MET A 152 14.08 35.65 -2.24
N THR A 153 15.28 35.10 -2.43
CA THR A 153 15.82 34.06 -1.53
C THR A 153 15.95 34.60 -0.11
N ASP A 154 16.49 35.81 0.05
CA ASP A 154 16.66 36.43 1.36
C ASP A 154 15.29 36.68 2.03
N LEU A 155 14.31 37.17 1.26
CA LEU A 155 12.94 37.41 1.74
C LEU A 155 12.26 36.12 2.20
N LEU A 156 12.36 35.03 1.42
CA LEU A 156 11.69 33.76 1.71
C LEU A 156 12.32 33.00 2.88
N PHE A 157 13.62 33.20 3.13
CA PHE A 157 14.37 32.49 4.15
C PHE A 157 14.83 33.43 5.27
N ASN A 158 13.90 34.24 5.78
CA ASN A 158 14.05 35.06 6.99
C ASN A 158 15.31 35.95 7.02
N ASN A 159 15.67 36.55 5.89
CA ASN A 159 16.81 37.45 5.73
C ASN A 159 18.19 36.83 6.04
N PHE A 160 18.33 35.50 5.89
CA PHE A 160 19.59 34.82 6.26
C PHE A 160 20.81 35.29 5.45
N LEU A 161 20.67 35.68 4.17
CA LEU A 161 21.79 36.21 3.38
C LEU A 161 22.20 37.59 3.90
N THR A 162 21.23 38.45 4.25
CA THR A 162 21.50 39.73 4.92
C THR A 162 22.22 39.51 6.24
N ASP A 163 21.78 38.56 7.06
CA ASP A 163 22.44 38.23 8.33
C ASP A 163 23.87 37.71 8.13
N LEU A 164 24.06 36.79 7.17
CA LEU A 164 25.38 36.26 6.83
C LEU A 164 26.31 37.36 6.30
N ARG A 165 25.79 38.28 5.48
CA ARG A 165 26.54 39.43 4.98
C ARG A 165 26.92 40.37 6.10
N ASN A 166 26.00 40.72 6.99
CA ASN A 166 26.25 41.66 8.07
C ASN A 166 27.22 41.08 9.11
N LYS A 167 27.10 39.78 9.42
CA LYS A 167 27.92 39.13 10.45
C LYS A 167 29.28 38.65 9.96
N TYR A 168 29.36 38.11 8.74
CA TYR A 168 30.57 37.47 8.21
C TYR A 168 31.11 38.12 6.94
N SER A 169 30.47 39.18 6.43
CA SER A 169 30.88 39.89 5.22
C SER A 169 31.07 38.95 4.01
N ILE A 170 30.11 38.05 3.79
CA ILE A 170 30.11 37.17 2.62
C ILE A 170 29.98 38.00 1.32
N THR A 171 30.76 37.60 0.32
CA THR A 171 30.81 38.24 -1.00
C THR A 171 29.55 37.96 -1.82
N ARG A 172 29.37 38.69 -2.93
CA ARG A 172 28.25 38.47 -3.86
C ARG A 172 28.21 37.04 -4.39
N HIS A 173 29.33 36.51 -4.85
CA HIS A 173 29.42 35.14 -5.35
C HIS A 173 29.15 34.10 -4.25
N GLU A 174 29.54 34.37 -3.01
CA GLU A 174 29.21 33.51 -1.87
C GLU A 174 27.70 33.54 -1.54
N GLN A 175 27.01 34.67 -1.74
CA GLN A 175 25.55 34.73 -1.66
C GLN A 175 24.88 33.87 -2.76
N GLU A 176 25.38 33.92 -4.01
CA GLU A 176 24.88 33.07 -5.09
C GLU A 176 25.04 31.58 -4.76
N ILE A 177 26.18 31.18 -4.20
CA ILE A 177 26.41 29.81 -3.72
C ILE A 177 25.39 29.43 -2.63
N CYS A 178 25.16 30.32 -1.66
CA CYS A 178 24.17 30.11 -0.61
C CYS A 178 22.76 29.95 -1.20
N CYS A 179 22.37 30.76 -2.19
CA CYS A 179 21.09 30.62 -2.89
C CYS A 179 20.96 29.22 -3.52
N LEU A 180 21.94 28.79 -4.31
CA LEU A 180 21.89 27.48 -4.95
C LEU A 180 21.82 26.33 -3.93
N ILE A 181 22.53 26.44 -2.80
CA ILE A 181 22.43 25.46 -1.72
C ILE A 181 21.01 25.46 -1.11
N LYS A 182 20.47 26.65 -0.84
CA LYS A 182 19.17 26.83 -0.19
C LYS A 182 18.00 26.29 -1.02
N TRP A 183 18.08 26.49 -2.33
CA TRP A 183 17.16 25.92 -3.32
C TRP A 183 17.50 24.47 -3.72
N ASN A 184 18.34 23.79 -2.94
CA ASN A 184 18.71 22.39 -3.13
C ASN A 184 19.28 22.06 -4.52
N PHE A 185 20.04 22.95 -5.14
CA PHE A 185 20.80 22.61 -6.34
C PHE A 185 21.85 21.57 -6.02
N SER A 186 21.87 20.47 -6.78
CA SER A 186 22.88 19.43 -6.62
C SER A 186 24.27 19.97 -6.96
N ARG A 187 25.33 19.30 -6.51
CA ARG A 187 26.70 19.71 -6.86
C ARG A 187 26.92 19.77 -8.37
N LYS A 188 26.31 18.86 -9.12
CA LYS A 188 26.38 18.83 -10.60
C LYS A 188 25.68 20.06 -11.19
N GLU A 189 24.50 20.41 -10.70
CA GLU A 189 23.78 21.61 -11.15
C GLU A 189 24.55 22.88 -10.80
N GLN A 190 25.09 23.00 -9.57
CA GLN A 190 25.90 24.16 -9.17
C GLN A 190 27.10 24.39 -10.09
N LEU A 191 27.77 23.31 -10.54
CA LEU A 191 28.87 23.42 -11.50
C LEU A 191 28.41 23.90 -12.87
N ALA A 192 27.26 23.42 -13.33
CA ALA A 192 26.66 23.82 -14.61
C ALA A 192 26.24 25.29 -14.57
N VAL A 193 25.51 25.72 -13.52
CA VAL A 193 25.05 27.11 -13.35
C VAL A 193 26.21 28.10 -13.33
N PHE A 194 27.30 27.77 -12.62
CA PHE A 194 28.46 28.65 -12.55
C PHE A 194 29.45 28.46 -13.70
N ASN A 195 29.19 27.55 -14.65
CA ASN A 195 30.13 27.14 -15.69
C ASN A 195 31.56 26.93 -15.15
N ASN A 196 31.68 26.18 -14.05
CA ASN A 196 32.90 26.08 -13.25
C ASN A 196 33.46 24.65 -13.19
N THR A 197 34.74 24.53 -12.86
CA THR A 197 35.37 23.23 -12.60
C THR A 197 35.08 22.75 -11.17
N PRO A 198 35.10 21.42 -10.91
CA PRO A 198 34.92 20.86 -9.57
C PRO A 198 35.86 21.45 -8.51
N ASP A 199 37.12 21.69 -8.88
CA ASP A 199 38.13 22.27 -8.00
C ASP A 199 37.85 23.74 -7.69
N ALA A 200 37.39 24.51 -8.67
CA ALA A 200 37.03 25.91 -8.48
C ALA A 200 35.86 26.04 -7.49
N LEU A 201 34.80 25.23 -7.67
CA LEU A 201 33.66 25.23 -6.75
C LEU A 201 34.07 24.77 -5.34
N THR A 202 34.93 23.75 -5.23
CA THR A 202 35.46 23.28 -3.93
C THR A 202 36.21 24.38 -3.21
N LYS A 203 37.08 25.11 -3.91
CA LYS A 203 37.82 26.24 -3.35
C LYS A 203 36.89 27.38 -2.94
N SER A 204 35.88 27.72 -3.74
CA SER A 204 34.88 28.74 -3.39
C SER A 204 34.09 28.38 -2.14
N LYS A 205 33.58 27.13 -2.04
CA LYS A 205 32.91 26.64 -0.83
C LYS A 205 33.84 26.59 0.37
N GLY A 206 35.10 26.20 0.19
CA GLY A 206 36.10 26.20 1.25
C GLY A 206 36.38 27.60 1.80
N ARG A 207 36.42 28.63 0.93
CA ARG A 207 36.54 30.04 1.36
C ARG A 207 35.31 30.50 2.13
N LEU A 208 34.10 30.20 1.63
CA LEU A 208 32.85 30.50 2.31
C LEU A 208 32.81 29.86 3.71
N LYS A 209 33.13 28.57 3.79
CA LYS A 209 33.18 27.81 5.04
C LYS A 209 34.11 28.44 6.08
N LYS A 210 35.33 28.83 5.66
CA LYS A 210 36.28 29.54 6.53
C LYS A 210 35.75 30.90 6.97
N ARG A 211 35.09 31.64 6.08
CA ARG A 211 34.51 32.96 6.36
C ARG A 211 33.37 32.88 7.39
N LEU A 212 32.58 31.81 7.32
CA LEU A 212 31.53 31.51 8.30
C LEU A 212 32.07 30.96 9.63
N GLY A 213 33.39 30.78 9.77
CA GLY A 213 34.02 30.26 11.00
C GLY A 213 33.68 28.80 11.29
N LEU A 214 33.33 28.01 10.26
CA LEU A 214 32.93 26.61 10.43
C LEU A 214 34.15 25.68 10.50
N ASP A 215 34.08 24.67 11.37
CA ASP A 215 35.14 23.67 11.50
C ASP A 215 35.24 22.75 10.27
N GLU A 216 36.36 22.02 10.12
CA GLU A 216 36.58 21.16 8.95
C GLU A 216 35.55 20.02 8.80
N LYS A 217 34.92 19.59 9.89
CA LYS A 217 33.95 18.48 9.89
C LYS A 217 32.54 18.92 9.49
N THR A 218 32.23 20.20 9.65
CA THR A 218 30.90 20.76 9.39
C THR A 218 30.60 20.75 7.89
N ASP A 219 29.53 20.10 7.48
CA ASP A 219 29.09 20.17 6.09
C ASP A 219 28.47 21.55 5.80
N LEU A 220 29.05 22.29 4.85
CA LEU A 220 28.60 23.64 4.51
C LEU A 220 27.17 23.62 3.95
N ASP A 221 26.86 22.65 3.09
CA ASP A 221 25.56 22.60 2.42
C ASP A 221 24.44 22.31 3.42
N ALA A 222 24.66 21.36 4.35
CA ALA A 222 23.75 21.08 5.44
C ALA A 222 23.58 22.29 6.37
N TYR A 223 24.67 22.97 6.73
CA TYR A 223 24.62 24.17 7.57
C TYR A 223 23.76 25.28 6.93
N VAL A 224 24.01 25.63 5.67
CA VAL A 224 23.26 26.69 4.97
C VAL A 224 21.79 26.31 4.77
N ARG A 225 21.48 25.02 4.52
CA ARG A 225 20.08 24.57 4.43
C ARG A 225 19.30 24.75 5.73
N LEU A 226 19.96 24.72 6.88
CA LEU A 226 19.33 24.86 8.20
C LEU A 226 19.13 26.31 8.65
N LEU A 227 19.87 27.28 8.10
CA LEU A 227 19.75 28.70 8.44
C LEU A 227 18.39 29.29 8.06
#